data_AF-A0A5J4WGV0-F1
#
_entry.id   AF-A0A5J4WGV0-F1
#
_cell.length_a   1.000
_cell.length_b   1.000
_cell.length_c   1.000
_cell.angle_alpha   90.00
_cell.angle_beta   90.00
_cell.angle_gamma   90.00
#
_symmetry.space_group_name_H-M   'P 1'
#
loop_
_entity.id
_entity.type
_entity.pdbx_description
1 polymer ?
#
loop_
_entity_poly.entity_id
_entity_poly.type
_entity_poly.pdbx_seq_one_letter_code
_entity_poly.pdbx_strand_id
1 'polypeptide(L)'
;ISMIFADNCSYVSVKKCKFQDAFIVTTQSAVELQTKVENGSVIVEECEFINIISNRYPLLATLKVRGDIKFKATINRNNFTNCSATDSYSGALYVVDSSHEDISEYIITNNIFRNNSGNNAGAIYLNSLNPKSKFNFNNNIFSMNKNNVTDSIGCDVNIVINYYSYNQTSNITGDVIKNWFKGSTTDSVNESIHYETYQDGNITESGNLSLPNSSGKSMNIGLIIGIVVGSVIFVSAIIVTIIIVVVLYKRKKSMYIKAGQMSESLLLGPQQDSI
;
A
#
# COMPACT_ATOMS: atom_id res chain seq x y z
N ILE A 1 -14.83 12.39 4.37
CA ILE A 1 -14.77 12.78 5.79
C ILE A 1 -13.76 11.84 6.44
N SER A 2 -12.85 12.33 7.29
CA SER A 2 -11.94 11.48 8.06
C SER A 2 -12.68 10.62 9.06
N MET A 3 -12.14 9.45 9.40
CA MET A 3 -12.68 8.62 10.48
C MET A 3 -12.34 9.21 11.84
N ILE A 4 -11.13 9.73 11.99
CA ILE A 4 -10.68 10.46 13.17
C ILE A 4 -9.88 11.68 12.70
N PHE A 5 -10.24 12.84 13.26
CA PHE A 5 -9.45 14.05 13.16
C PHE A 5 -9.28 14.61 14.58
N ALA A 6 -8.05 14.63 15.06
CA ALA A 6 -7.69 15.24 16.34
C ALA A 6 -6.67 16.35 16.09
N ASP A 7 -6.99 17.56 16.53
CA ASP A 7 -6.17 18.75 16.36
C ASP A 7 -6.01 19.46 17.71
N ASN A 8 -4.80 19.97 17.96
CA ASN A 8 -4.44 20.72 19.17
C ASN A 8 -4.78 20.02 20.50
N CYS A 9 -4.70 18.68 20.52
CA CYS A 9 -4.79 17.92 21.76
C CYS A 9 -3.39 17.79 22.40
N SER A 10 -3.30 17.95 23.72
CA SER A 10 -2.08 17.65 24.47
C SER A 10 -1.78 16.14 24.52
N TYR A 11 -2.82 15.31 24.49
CA TYR A 11 -2.71 13.87 24.50
C TYR A 11 -3.81 13.23 23.65
N VAL A 12 -3.42 12.32 22.75
CA VAL A 12 -4.36 11.48 22.00
C VAL A 12 -3.90 10.03 22.07
N SER A 13 -4.84 9.11 22.34
CA SER A 13 -4.57 7.68 22.37
C SER A 13 -5.62 6.93 21.57
N VAL A 14 -5.20 6.27 20.51
CA VAL A 14 -6.01 5.39 19.67
C VAL A 14 -5.44 3.98 19.82
N LYS A 15 -6.16 3.09 20.50
CA LYS A 15 -5.64 1.76 20.81
C LYS A 15 -6.67 0.68 20.52
N LYS A 16 -6.21 -0.47 20.01
CA LYS A 16 -7.06 -1.65 19.77
C LYS A 16 -8.27 -1.33 18.90
N CYS A 17 -8.08 -0.41 17.94
CA CYS A 17 -9.12 0.01 17.00
C CYS A 17 -8.91 -0.67 15.65
N LYS A 18 -10.01 -0.90 14.93
CA LYS A 18 -9.98 -1.38 13.54
C LYS A 18 -10.64 -0.35 12.62
N PHE A 19 -9.89 0.09 11.62
CA PHE A 19 -10.32 0.97 10.54
C PHE A 19 -10.26 0.19 9.24
N GLN A 20 -11.37 0.05 8.53
CA GLN A 20 -11.39 -0.78 7.33
C GLN A 20 -12.35 -0.32 6.24
N ASP A 21 -12.10 -0.78 5.01
CA ASP A 21 -12.98 -0.73 3.85
C ASP A 21 -13.52 0.67 3.56
N ALA A 22 -12.59 1.61 3.38
CA ALA A 22 -12.94 3.01 3.23
C ALA A 22 -12.24 3.68 2.06
N PHE A 23 -13.00 4.59 1.44
CA PHE A 23 -12.53 5.46 0.38
C PHE A 23 -12.63 6.92 0.85
N ILE A 24 -11.49 7.52 1.17
CA ILE A 24 -11.39 8.86 1.74
C ILE A 24 -11.07 9.86 0.62
N VAL A 25 -12.01 10.77 0.38
CA VAL A 25 -11.94 11.82 -0.64
C VAL A 25 -12.04 13.19 0.04
N THR A 26 -11.05 13.51 0.86
CA THR A 26 -10.97 14.76 1.61
C THR A 26 -9.56 15.29 1.65
N THR A 27 -9.39 16.54 2.10
CA THR A 27 -8.07 17.14 2.38
C THR A 27 -7.38 16.56 3.62
N GLN A 28 -8.08 15.71 4.37
CA GLN A 28 -7.60 15.07 5.59
C GLN A 28 -7.40 13.56 5.38
N SER A 29 -6.42 13.00 6.09
CA SER A 29 -6.11 11.55 6.10
C SER A 29 -7.24 10.75 6.75
N ALA A 30 -7.27 9.42 6.55
CA ALA A 30 -8.32 8.60 7.14
C ALA A 30 -8.34 8.73 8.68
N VAL A 31 -7.16 8.67 9.29
CA VAL A 31 -6.90 9.06 10.66
C VAL A 31 -5.81 10.14 10.65
N GLU A 32 -6.14 11.32 11.13
CA GLU A 32 -5.20 12.45 11.20
C GLU A 32 -5.10 12.96 12.63
N LEU A 33 -3.89 12.84 13.18
CA LEU A 33 -3.56 13.23 14.54
C LEU A 33 -2.48 14.31 14.48
N GLN A 34 -2.83 15.52 14.85
CA GLN A 34 -1.91 16.65 14.82
C GLN A 34 -2.01 17.47 16.10
N THR A 35 -0.88 18.03 16.52
CA THR A 35 -0.85 18.90 17.69
C THR A 35 0.15 20.04 17.54
N LYS A 36 -0.27 21.19 18.07
CA LYS A 36 0.54 22.38 18.28
C LYS A 36 0.67 22.71 19.77
N VAL A 37 0.37 21.74 20.64
CA VAL A 37 0.48 21.89 22.09
C VAL A 37 1.85 21.43 22.54
N GLU A 38 2.48 22.22 23.41
CA GLU A 38 3.85 21.95 23.85
C GLU A 38 3.87 20.66 24.67
N ASN A 39 4.86 19.80 24.40
CA ASN A 39 4.95 18.46 24.98
C ASN A 39 3.73 17.59 24.66
N GLY A 40 3.08 17.84 23.52
CA GLY A 40 1.99 17.03 23.01
C GLY A 40 2.41 15.58 22.75
N SER A 41 1.48 14.65 22.91
CA SER A 41 1.75 13.23 22.65
C SER A 41 0.60 12.53 21.93
N VAL A 42 0.96 11.67 20.98
CA VAL A 42 0.03 10.73 20.36
C VAL A 42 0.51 9.31 20.54
N ILE A 43 -0.44 8.41 20.79
CA ILE A 43 -0.22 6.98 20.84
C ILE A 43 -1.20 6.30 19.89
N VAL A 44 -0.68 5.51 18.96
CA VAL A 44 -1.44 4.60 18.10
C VAL A 44 -0.89 3.20 18.32
N GLU A 45 -1.66 2.32 18.96
CA GLU A 45 -1.15 1.04 19.42
C GLU A 45 -2.13 -0.12 19.24
N GLU A 46 -1.64 -1.24 18.70
CA GLU A 46 -2.46 -2.44 18.49
C GLU A 46 -3.68 -2.19 17.59
N CYS A 47 -3.58 -1.25 16.65
CA CYS A 47 -4.64 -0.93 15.70
C CYS A 47 -4.45 -1.66 14.37
N GLU A 48 -5.56 -1.85 13.65
CA GLU A 48 -5.62 -2.43 12.32
C GLU A 48 -6.17 -1.41 11.32
N PHE A 49 -5.47 -1.22 10.22
CA PHE A 49 -5.84 -0.36 9.09
C PHE A 49 -5.88 -1.21 7.82
N ILE A 50 -7.07 -1.44 7.25
CA ILE A 50 -7.26 -2.47 6.22
C ILE A 50 -8.07 -1.92 5.05
N ASN A 51 -7.58 -2.06 3.82
CA ASN A 51 -8.31 -1.66 2.61
C ASN A 51 -8.78 -0.19 2.66
N ILE A 52 -7.86 0.72 3.00
CA ILE A 52 -8.13 2.17 3.06
C ILE A 52 -7.47 2.84 1.86
N ILE A 53 -8.25 3.59 1.10
CA ILE A 53 -7.77 4.36 -0.05
C ILE A 53 -7.97 5.84 0.27
N SER A 54 -6.90 6.63 0.27
CA SER A 54 -6.93 8.09 0.47
C SER A 54 -6.52 8.79 -0.82
N ASN A 55 -7.43 9.51 -1.47
CA ASN A 55 -7.19 10.03 -2.82
C ASN A 55 -7.52 11.54 -2.96
N ARG A 56 -6.98 12.17 -4.03
CA ARG A 56 -7.21 13.55 -4.51
C ARG A 56 -6.42 14.69 -3.89
N TYR A 57 -5.72 14.49 -2.79
CA TYR A 57 -4.88 15.54 -2.23
C TYR A 57 -3.45 15.05 -2.02
N PRO A 58 -2.44 15.84 -2.42
CA PRO A 58 -1.08 15.59 -1.98
C PRO A 58 -1.06 15.73 -0.46
N LEU A 59 -0.24 14.93 0.24
CA LEU A 59 -0.05 14.95 1.70
C LEU A 59 -1.05 14.12 2.54
N LEU A 60 -1.82 13.22 1.93
CA LEU A 60 -2.64 12.22 2.61
C LEU A 60 -1.91 10.90 2.89
N ALA A 61 -2.32 10.19 3.93
CA ALA A 61 -2.05 8.78 4.11
C ALA A 61 -3.24 8.13 4.83
N THR A 62 -3.16 6.82 5.09
CA THR A 62 -4.15 6.17 5.96
C THR A 62 -4.06 6.70 7.39
N LEU A 63 -2.85 6.77 7.94
CA LEU A 63 -2.55 7.44 9.20
C LEU A 63 -1.59 8.60 8.94
N LYS A 64 -1.95 9.79 9.38
CA LYS A 64 -1.05 10.94 9.43
C LYS A 64 -0.84 11.40 10.86
N VAL A 65 0.42 11.59 11.22
CA VAL A 65 0.83 12.11 12.53
C VAL A 65 1.72 13.33 12.33
N ARG A 66 1.36 14.46 12.95
CA ARG A 66 2.08 15.73 12.83
C ARG A 66 2.34 16.40 14.18
N GLY A 67 3.58 16.78 14.42
CA GLY A 67 3.98 17.65 15.53
C GLY A 67 4.56 18.97 15.01
N ASP A 68 4.02 20.11 15.46
CA ASP A 68 4.52 21.44 15.06
C ASP A 68 5.54 22.04 16.04
N ILE A 69 5.57 21.53 17.27
CA ILE A 69 6.52 21.88 18.34
C ILE A 69 6.93 20.61 19.07
N LYS A 70 7.66 20.71 20.19
CA LYS A 70 8.12 19.53 20.96
C LYS A 70 7.02 18.48 21.14
N PHE A 71 7.22 17.31 20.53
CA PHE A 71 6.17 16.31 20.35
C PHE A 71 6.69 14.89 20.53
N LYS A 72 5.82 13.99 21.01
CA LYS A 72 6.10 12.55 21.09
C LYS A 72 5.03 11.71 20.40
N ALA A 73 5.40 11.01 19.34
CA ALA A 73 4.57 10.02 18.69
C ALA A 73 5.03 8.59 19.04
N THR A 74 4.09 7.74 19.44
CA THR A 74 4.32 6.29 19.57
C THR A 74 3.33 5.54 18.69
N ILE A 75 3.83 4.86 17.67
CA ILE A 75 3.06 4.06 16.72
C ILE A 75 3.61 2.63 16.82
N ASN A 76 2.91 1.78 17.56
CA ASN A 76 3.46 0.50 18.00
C ASN A 76 2.50 -0.68 17.79
N ARG A 77 3.01 -1.82 17.30
CA ARG A 77 2.21 -3.06 17.13
C ARG A 77 0.95 -2.88 16.27
N ASN A 78 0.96 -1.97 15.30
CA ASN A 78 -0.16 -1.78 14.37
C ASN A 78 0.02 -2.61 13.09
N ASN A 79 -1.07 -2.86 12.40
CA ASN A 79 -1.08 -3.54 11.10
C ASN A 79 -1.71 -2.64 10.04
N PHE A 80 -0.96 -2.34 8.98
CA PHE A 80 -1.41 -1.61 7.80
C PHE A 80 -1.40 -2.55 6.60
N THR A 81 -2.58 -2.89 6.08
CA THR A 81 -2.74 -3.85 4.99
C THR A 81 -3.60 -3.27 3.87
N ASN A 82 -3.09 -3.30 2.64
CA ASN A 82 -3.80 -2.80 1.44
C ASN A 82 -4.21 -1.32 1.57
N CYS A 83 -3.38 -0.50 2.20
CA CYS A 83 -3.58 0.94 2.29
C CYS A 83 -2.96 1.64 1.07
N SER A 84 -3.70 2.54 0.42
CA SER A 84 -3.17 3.25 -0.75
C SER A 84 -3.48 4.74 -0.77
N ALA A 85 -2.55 5.51 -1.33
CA ALA A 85 -2.77 6.92 -1.64
C ALA A 85 -2.10 7.27 -2.97
N THR A 86 -2.89 7.26 -4.05
CA THR A 86 -2.39 7.37 -5.43
C THR A 86 -1.74 8.70 -5.75
N ASP A 87 -2.23 9.78 -5.14
CA ASP A 87 -1.76 11.15 -5.39
C ASP A 87 -0.91 11.72 -4.23
N SER A 88 -0.51 10.86 -3.28
CA SER A 88 0.17 11.30 -2.07
C SER A 88 1.45 10.51 -1.79
N TYR A 89 2.31 11.06 -0.93
CA TYR A 89 3.62 10.53 -0.64
C TYR A 89 3.61 9.11 -0.06
N SER A 90 2.64 8.77 0.82
CA SER A 90 2.52 7.43 1.38
C SER A 90 1.10 6.88 1.44
N GLY A 91 0.98 5.56 1.23
CA GLY A 91 -0.29 4.85 1.37
C GLY A 91 -0.69 4.60 2.82
N ALA A 92 0.25 4.16 3.67
CA ALA A 92 -0.03 3.75 5.03
C ALA A 92 0.21 4.85 6.06
N LEU A 93 1.46 5.30 6.24
CA LEU A 93 1.84 6.23 7.32
C LEU A 93 2.58 7.45 6.79
N TYR A 94 2.06 8.63 7.12
CA TYR A 94 2.75 9.90 6.91
C TYR A 94 3.12 10.56 8.25
N VAL A 95 4.42 10.72 8.49
CA VAL A 95 4.97 11.38 9.67
C VAL A 95 5.49 12.75 9.29
N VAL A 96 5.04 13.77 10.02
CA VAL A 96 5.47 15.15 9.85
C VAL A 96 6.06 15.67 11.16
N ASP A 97 7.32 16.07 11.09
CA ASP A 97 7.97 16.88 12.11
C ASP A 97 8.17 18.29 11.57
N SER A 98 7.34 19.21 12.04
CA SER A 98 7.41 20.63 11.69
C SER A 98 8.07 21.47 12.78
N SER A 99 8.64 20.83 13.81
CA SER A 99 9.47 21.55 14.78
C SER A 99 10.77 22.03 14.11
N HIS A 100 11.31 23.17 14.54
CA HIS A 100 12.57 23.71 14.01
C HIS A 100 13.71 23.68 15.03
N GLU A 101 13.39 23.81 16.31
CA GLU A 101 14.36 23.91 17.41
C GLU A 101 14.14 22.79 18.44
N ASP A 102 12.88 22.54 18.80
CA ASP A 102 12.49 21.57 19.79
C ASP A 102 12.67 20.13 19.32
N ILE A 103 13.41 19.33 20.08
CA ILE A 103 13.64 17.93 19.77
C ILE A 103 12.37 17.12 20.02
N SER A 104 11.78 16.61 18.94
CA SER A 104 10.65 15.67 18.98
C SER A 104 11.13 14.22 18.97
N GLU A 105 10.25 13.30 19.38
CA GLU A 105 10.54 11.86 19.41
C GLU A 105 9.44 11.07 18.68
N TYR A 106 9.86 10.28 17.70
CA TYR A 106 8.97 9.44 16.90
C TYR A 106 9.40 7.97 17.04
N ILE A 107 8.57 7.19 17.71
CA ILE A 107 8.79 5.76 17.99
C ILE A 107 7.78 4.97 17.17
N ILE A 108 8.22 4.40 16.05
CA ILE A 108 7.40 3.64 15.11
C ILE A 108 7.95 2.22 15.08
N THR A 109 7.45 1.34 15.94
CA THR A 109 8.10 0.04 16.17
C THR A 109 7.13 -1.13 16.14
N ASN A 110 7.62 -2.32 15.79
CA ASN A 110 6.83 -3.56 15.82
C ASN A 110 5.56 -3.52 14.95
N ASN A 111 5.50 -2.67 13.93
CA ASN A 111 4.35 -2.59 13.03
C ASN A 111 4.54 -3.51 11.82
N ILE A 112 3.43 -3.89 11.21
CA ILE A 112 3.40 -4.64 9.95
C ILE A 112 2.83 -3.73 8.87
N PHE A 113 3.58 -3.57 7.78
CA PHE A 113 3.15 -2.82 6.59
C PHE A 113 3.14 -3.78 5.40
N ARG A 114 1.94 -4.16 4.97
CA ARG A 114 1.74 -5.15 3.91
C ARG A 114 0.94 -4.61 2.73
N ASN A 115 1.50 -4.75 1.54
CA ASN A 115 0.83 -4.45 0.26
C ASN A 115 0.25 -3.02 0.22
N ASN A 116 0.97 -2.05 0.77
CA ASN A 116 0.57 -0.66 0.74
C ASN A 116 1.18 0.06 -0.47
N SER A 117 0.52 1.10 -0.99
CA SER A 117 1.02 1.85 -2.14
C SER A 117 0.88 3.37 -1.99
N GLY A 118 1.95 4.09 -2.31
CA GLY A 118 1.97 5.56 -2.35
C GLY A 118 2.80 6.06 -3.52
N ASN A 119 2.89 7.36 -3.71
CA ASN A 119 3.69 7.93 -4.78
C ASN A 119 5.20 7.75 -4.52
N ASN A 120 5.63 8.03 -3.28
CA ASN A 120 7.04 7.97 -2.87
C ASN A 120 7.38 6.71 -2.09
N ALA A 121 6.48 6.25 -1.22
CA ALA A 121 6.62 5.03 -0.44
C ALA A 121 5.26 4.38 -0.16
N GLY A 122 5.17 3.06 -0.17
CA GLY A 122 3.96 2.36 0.21
C GLY A 122 3.68 2.42 1.71
N ALA A 123 4.72 2.22 2.53
CA ALA A 123 4.54 2.06 3.97
C ALA A 123 4.72 3.35 4.78
N ILE A 124 5.89 3.99 4.74
CA ILE A 124 6.18 5.16 5.56
C ILE A 124 6.77 6.28 4.72
N TYR A 125 6.23 7.49 4.88
CA TYR A 125 6.91 8.70 4.45
C TYR A 125 7.18 9.58 5.67
N LEU A 126 8.43 9.98 5.86
CA LEU A 126 8.85 10.91 6.90
C LEU A 126 9.25 12.24 6.25
N ASN A 127 8.65 13.34 6.71
CA ASN A 127 9.13 14.68 6.42
C ASN A 127 9.48 15.38 7.74
N SER A 128 10.76 15.70 7.94
CA SER A 128 11.24 16.43 9.11
C SER A 128 11.86 17.77 8.72
N LEU A 129 11.52 18.81 9.48
CA LEU A 129 12.19 20.11 9.49
C LEU A 129 13.18 20.24 10.66
N ASN A 130 13.31 19.20 11.48
CA ASN A 130 14.23 19.14 12.60
C ASN A 130 15.21 17.97 12.48
N PRO A 131 16.47 18.24 12.11
CA PRO A 131 17.49 17.20 12.03
C PRO A 131 17.95 16.69 13.41
N LYS A 132 17.55 17.34 14.51
CA LYS A 132 17.90 16.92 15.88
C LYS A 132 16.84 16.01 16.51
N SER A 133 15.67 15.87 15.88
CA SER A 133 14.62 14.97 16.34
C SER A 133 15.05 13.52 16.31
N LYS A 134 14.43 12.73 17.19
CA LYS A 134 14.78 11.32 17.41
C LYS A 134 13.79 10.43 16.69
N PHE A 135 14.32 9.55 15.84
CA PHE A 135 13.53 8.60 15.08
C PHE A 135 13.94 7.18 15.43
N ASN A 136 12.94 6.33 15.67
CA ASN A 136 13.13 4.91 15.94
C ASN A 136 12.10 4.12 15.13
N PHE A 137 12.59 3.37 14.14
CA PHE A 137 11.82 2.54 13.22
C PHE A 137 12.13 1.04 13.39
N ASN A 138 12.52 0.62 14.61
CA ASN A 138 12.96 -0.74 14.87
C ASN A 138 11.85 -1.79 14.75
N ASN A 139 12.25 -3.02 14.40
CA ASN A 139 11.42 -4.22 14.40
C ASN A 139 10.13 -4.12 13.57
N ASN A 140 10.10 -3.30 12.53
CA ASN A 140 8.96 -3.27 11.60
C ASN A 140 9.11 -4.35 10.52
N ILE A 141 7.99 -4.90 10.07
CA ILE A 141 7.96 -5.86 8.97
C ILE A 141 7.32 -5.17 7.77
N PHE A 142 8.08 -5.08 6.69
CA PHE A 142 7.64 -4.54 5.42
C PHE A 142 7.49 -5.67 4.40
N SER A 143 6.37 -5.70 3.68
CA SER A 143 6.13 -6.72 2.67
C SER A 143 5.24 -6.23 1.54
N MET A 144 5.68 -6.44 0.30
CA MET A 144 4.95 -6.14 -0.94
C MET A 144 4.51 -4.68 -1.08
N ASN A 145 5.17 -3.74 -0.38
CA ASN A 145 4.86 -2.32 -0.53
C ASN A 145 5.36 -1.81 -1.89
N LYS A 146 4.69 -0.78 -2.42
CA LYS A 146 4.95 -0.25 -3.75
C LYS A 146 4.99 1.27 -3.73
N ASN A 147 5.79 1.83 -4.63
CA ASN A 147 5.71 3.24 -4.98
C ASN A 147 5.56 3.43 -6.50
N ASN A 148 5.32 4.67 -6.92
CA ASN A 148 5.15 5.01 -8.34
C ASN A 148 6.49 5.37 -9.02
N VAL A 149 7.61 5.23 -8.31
CA VAL A 149 8.94 5.56 -8.83
C VAL A 149 9.42 4.41 -9.73
N THR A 150 9.90 4.75 -10.93
CA THR A 150 10.59 3.80 -11.82
C THR A 150 11.72 3.16 -11.03
N ASP A 151 11.72 1.83 -10.93
CA ASP A 151 12.69 0.96 -10.23
C ASP A 151 12.32 0.51 -8.80
N SER A 152 11.19 0.94 -8.24
CA SER A 152 10.68 0.48 -6.92
C SER A 152 11.66 0.70 -5.75
N ILE A 153 12.64 1.59 -5.90
CA ILE A 153 13.56 2.01 -4.83
C ILE A 153 12.78 2.82 -3.79
N GLY A 154 13.02 2.57 -2.50
CA GLY A 154 12.33 3.28 -1.42
C GLY A 154 10.84 2.90 -1.28
N CYS A 155 10.44 1.72 -1.79
CA CYS A 155 9.04 1.29 -1.79
C CYS A 155 8.46 1.09 -0.39
N ASP A 156 9.31 0.78 0.61
CA ASP A 156 8.88 0.67 2.00
C ASP A 156 8.91 2.05 2.65
N VAL A 157 10.03 2.75 2.59
CA VAL A 157 10.22 4.01 3.32
C VAL A 157 10.89 5.06 2.46
N ASN A 158 10.37 6.28 2.54
CA ASN A 158 11.03 7.47 2.02
C ASN A 158 11.18 8.52 3.14
N ILE A 159 12.39 9.04 3.31
CA ILE A 159 12.78 9.97 4.36
C ILE A 159 13.26 11.27 3.73
N VAL A 160 12.67 12.38 4.15
CA VAL A 160 13.11 13.73 3.81
C VAL A 160 13.40 14.49 5.09
N ILE A 161 14.61 15.05 5.19
CA ILE A 161 15.04 15.87 6.32
C ILE A 161 15.56 17.21 5.82
N ASN A 162 14.94 18.29 6.27
CA ASN A 162 15.25 19.65 5.85
C ASN A 162 15.95 20.40 7.00
N TYR A 163 17.18 20.85 6.75
CA TYR A 163 17.91 21.81 7.58
C TYR A 163 17.41 23.22 7.25
N TYR A 164 16.81 23.89 8.24
CA TYR A 164 16.28 25.24 8.06
C TYR A 164 17.34 26.36 8.22
N SER A 165 18.56 26.03 8.66
CA SER A 165 19.61 27.04 8.90
C SER A 165 21.00 26.52 8.54
N TYR A 166 21.82 27.39 7.93
CA TYR A 166 23.21 27.15 7.53
C TYR A 166 24.10 26.59 8.66
N ASN A 167 23.76 26.89 9.92
CA ASN A 167 24.56 26.50 11.08
C ASN A 167 24.11 25.18 11.72
N GLN A 168 23.01 24.57 11.25
CA GLN A 168 22.58 23.27 11.73
C GLN A 168 23.43 22.19 11.06
N THR A 169 24.45 21.74 11.76
CA THR A 169 25.18 20.51 11.43
C THR A 169 24.48 19.35 12.12
N SER A 170 23.91 18.44 11.35
CA SER A 170 23.61 17.10 11.85
C SER A 170 24.25 16.09 10.92
N ASN A 171 24.92 15.10 11.49
CA ASN A 171 25.54 14.02 10.73
C ASN A 171 24.50 12.91 10.52
N ILE A 172 23.33 13.24 9.95
CA ILE A 172 22.40 12.19 9.52
C ILE A 172 22.97 11.61 8.24
N THR A 173 23.70 10.52 8.42
CA THR A 173 24.24 9.71 7.33
C THR A 173 23.34 8.50 7.08
N GLY A 174 23.56 7.83 5.96
CA GLY A 174 22.94 6.53 5.68
C GLY A 174 23.12 5.50 6.81
N ASP A 175 24.26 5.47 7.51
CA ASP A 175 24.49 4.57 8.65
C ASP A 175 23.64 4.93 9.88
N VAL A 176 23.44 6.24 10.14
CA VAL A 176 22.54 6.70 11.21
C VAL A 176 21.10 6.28 10.90
N ILE A 177 20.65 6.50 9.66
CA ILE A 177 19.31 6.10 9.22
C ILE A 177 19.15 4.58 9.30
N LYS A 178 20.13 3.81 8.82
CA LYS A 178 20.12 2.34 8.89
C LYS A 178 19.97 1.83 10.31
N ASN A 179 20.61 2.50 11.28
CA ASN A 179 20.48 2.17 12.69
C ASN A 179 19.07 2.44 13.26
N TRP A 180 18.29 3.35 12.67
CA TRP A 180 16.89 3.55 13.07
C TRP A 180 16.00 2.35 12.75
N PHE A 181 16.40 1.47 11.82
CA PHE A 181 15.63 0.30 11.38
C PHE A 181 16.19 -1.02 11.92
N LYS A 182 16.89 -1.00 13.05
CA LYS A 182 17.46 -2.21 13.64
C LYS A 182 16.36 -3.25 13.92
N GLY A 183 16.58 -4.46 13.43
CA GLY A 183 15.64 -5.58 13.57
C GLY A 183 14.44 -5.53 12.61
N SER A 184 14.30 -4.48 11.78
CA SER A 184 13.29 -4.43 10.74
C SER A 184 13.66 -5.30 9.55
N THR A 185 12.66 -5.82 8.85
CA THR A 185 12.85 -6.72 7.69
C THR A 185 11.95 -6.33 6.53
N THR A 186 12.40 -6.62 5.31
CA THR A 186 11.70 -6.31 4.05
C THR A 186 11.58 -7.55 3.16
N ASP A 187 10.70 -7.55 2.16
CA ASP A 187 10.77 -8.47 1.01
C ASP A 187 11.11 -7.75 -0.30
N SER A 188 11.43 -6.45 -0.24
CA SER A 188 11.82 -5.68 -1.41
C SER A 188 13.13 -6.20 -1.98
N VAL A 189 13.14 -6.41 -3.29
CA VAL A 189 14.34 -6.83 -4.03
C VAL A 189 15.32 -5.67 -4.19
N ASN A 190 14.80 -4.46 -4.33
CA ASN A 190 15.57 -3.23 -4.49
C ASN A 190 15.54 -2.42 -3.20
N GLU A 191 16.59 -1.64 -2.96
CA GLU A 191 16.85 -0.86 -1.75
C GLU A 191 15.56 -0.29 -1.12
N SER A 192 15.16 -0.85 0.03
CA SER A 192 13.84 -0.65 0.67
C SER A 192 13.58 0.78 1.13
N ILE A 193 14.65 1.49 1.49
CA ILE A 193 14.60 2.83 2.06
C ILE A 193 15.29 3.77 1.10
N HIS A 194 14.63 4.87 0.76
CA HIS A 194 15.25 6.03 0.12
C HIS A 194 15.31 7.17 1.13
N TYR A 195 16.40 7.94 1.12
CA TYR A 195 16.51 9.12 1.97
C TYR A 195 17.19 10.28 1.25
N GLU A 196 16.74 11.48 1.60
CA GLU A 196 17.30 12.75 1.15
C GLU A 196 17.37 13.72 2.34
N THR A 197 18.49 14.42 2.42
CA THR A 197 18.69 15.52 3.35
C THR A 197 18.92 16.80 2.57
N TYR A 198 18.34 17.91 3.03
CA TYR A 198 18.31 19.17 2.31
C TYR A 198 18.78 20.31 3.20
N GLN A 199 19.70 21.14 2.70
CA GLN A 199 20.08 22.39 3.32
C GLN A 199 19.77 23.55 2.38
N ASP A 200 18.93 24.48 2.84
CA ASP A 200 18.45 25.63 2.06
C ASP A 200 17.89 25.22 0.67
N GLY A 201 17.16 24.10 0.64
CA GLY A 201 16.55 23.55 -0.57
C GLY A 201 17.49 22.75 -1.48
N ASN A 202 18.77 22.64 -1.16
CA ASN A 202 19.74 21.84 -1.91
C ASN A 202 19.97 20.49 -1.22
N ILE A 203 20.04 19.41 -1.99
CA ILE A 203 20.37 18.08 -1.45
C ILE A 203 21.81 18.10 -0.92
N THR A 204 21.97 17.78 0.36
CA THR A 204 23.28 17.63 1.01
C THR A 204 23.76 16.19 1.05
N GLU A 205 22.83 15.25 1.20
CA GLU A 205 23.09 13.82 1.16
C GLU A 205 21.84 13.12 0.64
N SER A 206 22.02 12.16 -0.25
CA SER A 206 20.95 11.24 -0.65
C SER A 206 21.51 9.84 -0.80
N GLY A 207 20.65 8.85 -0.61
CA GLY A 207 21.05 7.47 -0.75
C GLY A 207 19.88 6.52 -0.59
N ASN A 208 20.22 5.25 -0.78
CA ASN A 208 19.27 4.16 -0.67
C ASN A 208 19.87 3.10 0.26
N LEU A 209 19.02 2.44 1.05
CA LEU A 209 19.44 1.45 2.03
C LEU A 209 18.58 0.20 1.89
N SER A 210 19.25 -0.96 1.89
CA SER A 210 18.59 -2.26 1.96
C SER A 210 18.43 -2.71 3.40
N LEU A 211 17.22 -3.14 3.74
CA LEU A 211 16.94 -3.85 4.99
C LEU A 211 17.24 -5.34 4.83
N PRO A 212 17.50 -6.07 5.94
CA PRO A 212 17.58 -7.52 5.90
C PRO A 212 16.31 -8.12 5.31
N ASN A 213 16.47 -9.04 4.37
CA ASN A 213 15.33 -9.76 3.82
C ASN A 213 14.67 -10.60 4.90
N SER A 214 13.35 -10.51 4.99
CA SER A 214 12.47 -11.35 5.80
C SER A 214 12.42 -12.80 5.31
N SER A 215 13.27 -13.18 4.33
CA SER A 215 13.24 -14.43 3.60
C SER A 215 13.69 -15.63 4.44
N GLY A 216 12.86 -15.98 5.42
CA GLY A 216 12.52 -17.34 5.81
C GLY A 216 11.28 -17.81 5.05
N LYS A 217 11.30 -17.69 3.72
CA LYS A 217 10.52 -18.43 2.70
C LYS A 217 10.67 -17.68 1.38
N SER A 218 11.61 -18.12 0.56
CA SER A 218 11.50 -17.89 -0.87
C SER A 218 10.09 -18.32 -1.31
N MET A 219 9.35 -17.44 -2.00
CA MET A 219 8.16 -17.89 -2.70
C MET A 219 8.61 -19.03 -3.60
N ASN A 220 8.10 -20.22 -3.30
CA ASN A 220 8.55 -21.44 -3.93
C ASN A 220 8.24 -21.30 -5.42
N ILE A 221 9.26 -21.16 -6.26
CA ILE A 221 9.12 -20.96 -7.71
C ILE A 221 8.22 -22.05 -8.31
N GLY A 222 8.25 -23.26 -7.74
CA GLY A 222 7.34 -24.35 -8.09
C GLY A 222 5.85 -24.06 -7.88
N LEU A 223 5.47 -23.23 -6.90
CA LEU A 223 4.08 -22.83 -6.66
C LEU A 223 3.60 -21.80 -7.68
N ILE A 224 4.45 -20.85 -8.08
CA ILE A 224 4.14 -19.90 -9.16
C ILE A 224 3.99 -20.66 -10.49
N ILE A 225 4.95 -21.54 -10.81
CA ILE A 225 4.87 -22.39 -12.00
C ILE A 225 3.61 -23.26 -11.96
N GLY A 226 3.27 -23.82 -10.80
CA GLY A 226 2.06 -24.62 -10.61
C GLY A 226 0.77 -23.85 -10.89
N ILE A 227 0.65 -22.60 -10.41
CA ILE A 227 -0.52 -21.74 -10.68
C ILE A 227 -0.60 -21.39 -12.17
N VAL A 228 0.51 -21.03 -12.80
CA VAL A 228 0.53 -20.68 -14.22
C VAL A 228 0.15 -21.88 -15.08
N VAL A 229 0.76 -23.04 -14.88
CA VAL A 229 0.44 -24.26 -15.63
C VAL A 229 -1.01 -24.70 -15.39
N GLY A 230 -1.48 -24.64 -14.14
CA GLY A 230 -2.88 -24.96 -13.80
C GLY A 230 -3.89 -24.05 -14.50
N SER A 231 -3.61 -22.75 -14.57
CA SER A 231 -4.48 -21.77 -15.22
C SER A 231 -4.63 -22.02 -16.73
N VAL A 232 -3.53 -22.38 -17.42
CA VAL A 232 -3.54 -22.69 -18.87
C VAL A 232 -4.35 -23.96 -19.15
N ILE A 233 -4.21 -25.00 -18.33
CA ILE A 233 -4.98 -26.25 -18.47
C ILE A 233 -6.47 -25.99 -18.22
N PHE A 234 -6.80 -25.17 -17.23
CA PHE A 234 -8.19 -24.82 -16.91
C PHE A 234 -8.87 -24.05 -18.06
N VAL A 235 -8.19 -23.04 -18.61
CA VAL A 235 -8.70 -22.26 -19.75
C VAL A 235 -8.90 -23.14 -20.98
N SER A 236 -7.95 -24.02 -21.28
CA SER A 236 -8.08 -24.95 -22.42
C SER A 236 -9.24 -25.95 -22.24
N ALA A 237 -9.46 -26.47 -21.04
CA ALA A 237 -10.59 -27.35 -20.74
C ALA A 237 -11.95 -26.64 -20.93
N ILE A 238 -12.07 -25.37 -20.53
CA ILE A 238 -13.28 -24.57 -20.75
C ILE A 238 -13.55 -24.40 -22.24
N ILE A 239 -12.53 -24.05 -23.03
CA ILE A 239 -12.67 -23.86 -24.48
C ILE A 239 -13.16 -25.15 -25.16
N VAL A 240 -12.56 -26.30 -24.81
CA VAL A 240 -12.98 -27.61 -25.36
C VAL A 240 -14.43 -27.92 -24.99
N THR A 241 -14.82 -27.64 -23.75
CA THR A 241 -16.20 -27.87 -23.28
C THR A 241 -17.20 -27.02 -24.08
N ILE A 242 -16.89 -25.74 -24.32
CA ILE A 242 -17.72 -24.84 -25.13
C ILE A 242 -17.85 -25.38 -26.56
N ILE A 243 -16.74 -25.82 -27.18
CA ILE A 243 -16.75 -26.40 -28.53
C ILE A 243 -17.66 -27.64 -28.58
N ILE A 244 -17.54 -28.55 -27.61
CA ILE A 244 -18.38 -29.76 -27.54
C ILE A 244 -19.86 -29.37 -27.44
N VAL A 245 -20.20 -28.44 -26.55
CA VAL A 245 -21.59 -27.97 -26.37
C VAL A 245 -22.12 -27.35 -27.67
N VAL A 246 -21.34 -26.51 -28.35
CA VAL A 246 -21.73 -25.89 -29.62
C VAL A 246 -21.94 -26.95 -30.72
N VAL A 247 -21.06 -27.95 -30.81
CA VAL A 247 -21.18 -29.05 -31.78
C VAL A 247 -22.42 -29.90 -31.51
N LEU A 248 -22.67 -30.26 -30.25
CA LEU A 248 -23.86 -31.01 -29.84
C LEU A 248 -25.14 -30.21 -30.10
N TYR A 249 -25.13 -28.90 -29.83
CA TYR A 249 -26.26 -28.02 -30.10
C TYR A 249 -26.56 -27.91 -31.60
N LYS A 250 -25.52 -27.76 -32.44
CA LYS A 250 -25.66 -27.75 -33.91
C LYS A 250 -26.19 -29.08 -34.44
N ARG A 251 -25.68 -30.22 -33.91
CA ARG A 251 -26.18 -31.55 -34.28
C ARG A 251 -27.65 -31.75 -33.91
N LYS A 252 -28.04 -31.35 -32.69
CA LYS A 252 -29.44 -31.44 -32.24
C LYS A 252 -30.34 -30.56 -33.11
N LYS A 253 -29.97 -29.31 -33.39
CA LYS A 253 -30.73 -28.42 -34.29
C LYS A 253 -30.88 -29.01 -35.70
N SER A 254 -29.83 -29.62 -36.25
CA SER A 254 -29.89 -30.29 -37.56
C SER A 254 -30.86 -31.48 -37.59
N MET A 255 -30.93 -32.27 -36.51
CA MET A 255 -31.89 -33.36 -36.39
C MET A 255 -33.35 -32.87 -36.30
N TYR A 256 -33.62 -31.79 -35.56
CA TYR A 256 -34.97 -31.21 -35.51
C TYR A 256 -35.43 -30.65 -36.86
N ILE A 257 -34.53 -30.02 -37.62
CA ILE A 257 -34.86 -29.52 -38.97
C ILE A 257 -35.16 -30.68 -39.93
N LYS A 258 -34.39 -31.77 -39.88
CA LYS A 258 -34.65 -32.97 -40.71
C LYS A 258 -35.94 -33.69 -40.32
N ALA A 259 -36.26 -33.78 -39.02
CA ALA A 259 -37.49 -34.39 -38.54
C ALA A 259 -38.74 -33.57 -38.93
N GLY A 260 -38.66 -32.24 -38.88
CA GLY A 260 -39.73 -31.35 -39.33
C GLY A 260 -40.01 -31.50 -40.84
N GLN A 261 -38.96 -31.52 -41.67
CA GLN A 261 -39.11 -31.71 -43.12
C GLN A 261 -39.70 -33.09 -43.49
N MET A 262 -39.37 -34.16 -42.75
CA MET A 262 -39.97 -35.49 -42.97
C MET A 262 -41.45 -35.54 -42.60
N SER A 263 -41.89 -34.85 -41.54
CA SER A 263 -43.31 -34.79 -41.18
C SER A 263 -44.15 -34.01 -42.21
N GLU A 264 -43.57 -32.98 -42.82
CA GLU A 264 -44.24 -32.13 -43.81
C GLU A 264 -44.40 -32.88 -45.15
N SER A 265 -43.41 -33.68 -45.55
CA SER A 265 -43.48 -34.55 -46.74
C SER A 265 -44.45 -35.72 -46.63
N LEU A 266 -44.81 -36.16 -45.41
CA LEU A 266 -45.78 -37.23 -45.18
C LEU A 266 -47.23 -36.73 -45.10
N LEU A 267 -47.43 -35.43 -44.85
CA LEU A 267 -48.75 -34.79 -44.87
C LEU A 267 -49.19 -34.37 -46.28
N LEU A 268 -48.25 -34.17 -47.19
CA LEU A 268 -48.49 -33.97 -48.62
C LEU A 268 -48.64 -35.34 -49.30
N GLY A 269 -49.80 -35.99 -49.10
CA GLY A 269 -50.21 -37.16 -49.88
C GLY A 269 -50.26 -36.87 -51.38
N PRO A 270 -50.22 -37.90 -52.26
CA PRO A 270 -50.11 -37.72 -53.69
C PRO A 270 -51.28 -36.88 -54.23
N GLN A 271 -50.95 -35.77 -54.89
CA GLN A 271 -51.91 -34.96 -55.63
C GLN A 271 -52.47 -35.84 -56.76
N GLN A 272 -53.78 -36.04 -56.70
CA GLN A 272 -54.53 -36.80 -57.67
C GLN A 272 -54.66 -35.92 -58.92
N ASP A 273 -53.91 -36.26 -59.97
CA ASP A 273 -54.06 -35.64 -61.29
C ASP A 273 -55.46 -35.95 -61.83
N SER A 274 -56.26 -34.90 -62.05
CA SER A 274 -57.54 -34.98 -62.76
C SER A 274 -57.43 -34.28 -64.12
N ILE A 275 -57.81 -35.05 -65.14
CA ILE A 275 -57.88 -34.79 -66.59
C ILE A 275 -58.52 -33.45 -66.94
#